data_AF-W4KIY6-F1
#
_entry.id   AF-W4KIY6-F1
#
_cell.length_a   1.000
_cell.length_b   1.000
_cell.length_c   1.000
_cell.angle_alpha   90.00
_cell.angle_beta   90.00
_cell.angle_gamma   90.00
#
_symmetry.space_group_name_H-M   'P 1'
#
loop_
_entity.id
_entity.type
_entity.pdbx_description
1 polymer ?
#
loop_
_entity_poly.entity_id
_entity_poly.type
_entity_poly.pdbx_seq_one_letter_code
_entity_poly.pdbx_strand_id
1 'polypeptide(L)' 'VKKKVAELTGITSIIHDMCTNTCIAYTGPYADLDKCPLCYESRYDEVHLALTGTKKP' A
#
# COMPACT_ATOMS: atom_id res chain seq x y z
N VAL A 1 12.71 -2.24 16.43
CA VAL A 1 12.85 -0.77 16.29
C VAL A 1 11.51 -0.03 16.36
N LYS A 2 10.52 -0.31 15.50
CA LYS A 2 9.22 0.41 15.48
C LYS A 2 8.48 0.49 16.83
N LYS A 3 8.39 -0.61 17.59
CA LYS A 3 7.76 -0.62 18.93
C LYS A 3 8.46 0.30 19.93
N LYS A 4 9.80 0.32 19.94
CA LYS A 4 10.57 1.12 20.88
C LYS A 4 10.46 2.62 20.62
N VAL A 5 10.39 3.03 19.34
CA VAL A 5 10.16 4.43 18.97
C VAL A 5 8.79 4.89 19.45
N ALA A 6 7.73 4.11 19.20
CA ALA A 6 6.38 4.45 19.67
C ALA A 6 6.28 4.52 21.20
N GLU A 7 6.91 3.60 21.93
CA GLU A 7 6.96 3.63 23.40
C GLU A 7 7.66 4.87 23.94
N LEU A 8 8.73 5.33 23.29
CA LEU A 8 9.54 6.44 23.78
C LEU A 8 9.00 7.82 23.37
N THR A 9 8.40 7.94 22.18
CA THR A 9 7.99 9.24 21.62
C THR A 9 6.48 9.41 21.51
N GLY A 10 5.70 8.33 21.67
CA GLY A 10 4.26 8.32 21.37
C GLY A 10 3.94 8.36 19.87
N ILE A 11 4.95 8.41 18.98
CA ILE A 11 4.77 8.47 17.53
C ILE A 11 4.57 7.05 16.98
N THR A 12 3.41 6.79 16.40
CA THR A 12 3.09 5.54 15.72
C THR A 12 3.17 5.70 14.20
N SER A 13 3.64 4.66 13.50
CA SER A 13 3.67 4.68 12.02
C SER A 13 2.30 4.33 11.46
N ILE A 14 1.79 5.16 10.55
CA ILE A 14 0.61 4.81 9.76
C ILE A 14 1.09 4.00 8.55
N ILE A 15 0.50 2.82 8.35
CA ILE A 15 0.80 1.95 7.23
C ILE A 15 -0.31 2.15 6.20
N HIS A 16 0.07 2.67 5.04
CA HIS A 16 -0.79 2.74 3.87
C HIS A 16 -0.29 1.77 2.81
N ASP A 17 -1.22 1.32 1.99
CA ASP A 17 -0.93 0.63 0.75
C ASP A 17 -0.29 1.61 -0.26
N MET A 18 0.81 1.19 -0.87
CA MET A 18 1.68 2.05 -1.67
C MET A 18 2.23 1.28 -2.88
N CYS A 19 2.39 1.97 -4.01
CA CYS A 19 3.06 1.40 -5.16
C CYS A 19 4.51 1.02 -4.81
N THR A 20 4.90 -0.22 -5.14
CA THR A 20 6.24 -0.77 -4.89
C THR A 20 7.35 -0.05 -5.66
N ASN A 21 7.04 0.54 -6.82
CA ASN A 21 8.01 1.20 -7.68
C ASN A 21 8.19 2.70 -7.39
N THR A 22 7.11 3.40 -7.02
CA THR A 22 7.11 4.88 -6.92
C THR A 22 6.78 5.40 -5.52
N CYS A 23 6.40 4.52 -4.59
CA CYS A 23 5.98 4.88 -3.24
C CYS A 23 4.78 5.84 -3.20
N ILE A 24 3.97 5.96 -4.26
CA ILE A 24 2.70 6.69 -4.17
C ILE A 24 1.72 5.91 -3.29
N ALA A 25 1.10 6.58 -2.33
CA ALA A 25 0.12 5.97 -1.45
C ALA A 25 -1.29 5.97 -2.06
N TYR A 26 -1.95 4.83 -2.05
CA TYR A 26 -3.33 4.67 -2.50
C TYR A 26 -4.30 5.14 -1.42
N THR A 27 -4.32 6.46 -1.21
CA THR A 27 -5.14 7.15 -0.21
C THR A 27 -5.82 8.35 -0.84
N GLY A 28 -6.90 8.84 -0.23
CA GLY A 28 -7.63 10.01 -0.70
C GLY A 28 -8.04 9.88 -2.19
N PRO A 29 -7.65 10.80 -3.08
CA PRO A 29 -7.99 10.74 -4.51
C PRO A 29 -7.54 9.47 -5.24
N TYR A 30 -6.55 8.76 -4.70
CA TYR A 30 -6.00 7.54 -5.29
C TYR A 30 -6.53 6.26 -4.64
N ALA A 31 -7.47 6.37 -3.69
CA ALA A 31 -7.96 5.24 -2.91
C ALA A 31 -8.62 4.13 -3.75
N ASP A 32 -9.22 4.50 -4.88
CA ASP A 32 -9.94 3.55 -5.77
C ASP A 32 -9.13 3.17 -7.01
N LEU A 33 -7.87 3.60 -7.12
CA LEU A 33 -7.03 3.20 -8.24
C LEU A 33 -6.54 1.77 -8.05
N ASP A 34 -6.70 0.96 -9.09
CA ASP A 34 -6.19 -0.41 -9.17
C ASP A 34 -4.80 -0.48 -9.86
N LYS A 35 -4.31 0.65 -10.39
CA LYS A 35 -2.98 0.77 -11.00
C LYS A 35 -2.32 2.08 -10.58
N CYS A 36 -1.00 2.06 -10.50
CA CYS A 36 -0.21 3.25 -10.20
C CYS A 36 -0.36 4.28 -11.35
N PRO A 37 -0.70 5.55 -11.07
CA PRO A 37 -0.83 6.57 -12.12
C PRO A 37 0.52 7.02 -12.71
N LEU A 38 1.64 6.64 -12.09
CA LEU A 38 2.98 7.05 -12.51
C LEU A 38 3.72 5.97 -13.31
N CYS A 39 3.64 4.72 -12.85
CA CYS A 39 4.36 3.60 -13.47
C CYS A 39 3.42 2.51 -14.03
N TYR A 40 2.11 2.67 -13.89
CA TYR A 40 1.08 1.75 -14.40
C TYR A 40 1.12 0.31 -13.87
N GLU A 41 1.99 0.04 -12.89
CA GLU A 41 2.05 -1.23 -12.17
C GLU A 41 0.71 -1.53 -11.50
N SER A 42 0.32 -2.81 -11.47
CA SER A 42 -0.85 -3.25 -10.72
C SER A 42 -0.67 -2.93 -9.25
N ARG A 43 -1.72 -2.38 -8.63
CA ARG A 43 -1.78 -2.20 -7.19
C ARG A 43 -1.85 -3.52 -6.45
N TYR A 44 -2.47 -4.53 -7.06
CA TYR A 44 -2.71 -5.83 -6.44
C TYR A 44 -1.93 -6.93 -7.14
N ASP A 45 -1.61 -7.98 -6.39
CA ASP A 45 -1.07 -9.22 -6.94
C ASP A 45 -2.07 -9.86 -7.92
N GLU A 46 -1.76 -9.78 -9.22
CA GLU A 46 -2.64 -10.26 -10.29
C GLU A 46 -2.83 -11.78 -10.25
N VAL A 47 -1.80 -12.54 -9.84
CA VAL A 47 -1.88 -14.00 -9.72
C VAL A 47 -2.80 -14.37 -8.56
N HIS A 48 -2.64 -13.70 -7.42
CA HIS A 48 -3.50 -13.93 -6.26
C HIS A 48 -4.97 -13.59 -6.56
N LEU A 49 -5.21 -12.47 -7.24
CA LEU A 49 -6.54 -12.05 -7.64
C LEU A 49 -7.19 -13.05 -8.60
N ALA A 50 -6.44 -13.54 -9.59
CA ALA A 50 -6.94 -14.54 -10.53
C ALA A 50 -7.27 -15.88 -9.86
N LEU A 51 -6.50 -16.32 -8.87
CA LEU A 51 -6.70 -17.59 -8.18
C LEU A 51 -7.80 -17.55 -7.11
N THR A 52 -7.98 -16.41 -6.44
CA THR A 52 -8.82 -16.32 -5.23
C THR A 52 -9.98 -15.34 -5.35
N GLY A 53 -9.96 -14.44 -6.33
CA GLY A 53 -10.90 -13.32 -6.43
C GLY A 53 -10.69 -12.22 -5.39
N THR A 54 -9.61 -12.27 -4.59
CA THR A 54 -9.35 -11.29 -3.53
C THR A 54 -8.21 -10.34 -3.89
N LYS A 55 -8.38 -9.07 -3.51
CA LYS A 55 -7.40 -7.99 -3.73
C LYS A 55 -6.35 -8.02 -2.62
N LYS A 56 -5.14 -8.43 -2.95
CA LYS A 56 -3.97 -8.38 -2.05
C LYS A 56 -3.03 -7.25 -2.49
N PRO A 57 -2.93 -6.16 -1.73
CA PRO A 57 -2.00 -5.07 -2.00
C PRO A 57 -0.54 -5.48 -1.75
#